data_AF-A0A7X1LC38-F1
#
_entry.id   AF-A0A7X1LC38-F1
#
_cell.length_a   1.000
_cell.length_b   1.000
_cell.length_c   1.000
_cell.angle_alpha   90.00
_cell.angle_beta   90.00
_cell.angle_gamma   90.00
#
_symmetry.space_group_name_H-M   'P 1'
#
loop_
_entity.id
_entity.type
_entity.pdbx_description
1 polymer ?
#
loop_
_entity_poly.entity_id
_entity_poly.type
_entity_poly.pdbx_seq_one_letter_code
_entity_poly.pdbx_strand_id
1 'polypeptide(L)' 'MNYDYIVIGAGLSGAVIAERIATLMNRTVLIIEKRNHIGGNCYDEYDSHGVLIHKYGPHIFHTDMDYKKNILSFLISA' A
#
# COMPACT_ATOMS: atom_id res chain seq x y z
N MET A 1 18.90 -11.21 10.44
CA MET A 1 17.45 -11.01 10.65
C MET A 1 16.72 -12.14 9.93
N ASN A 2 15.67 -12.70 10.54
CA ASN A 2 14.85 -13.76 9.93
C ASN A 2 13.43 -13.22 9.77
N TYR A 3 12.81 -13.43 8.61
CA TYR A 3 11.43 -13.02 8.33
C TYR A 3 10.59 -14.27 8.09
N ASP A 4 9.36 -14.29 8.59
CA ASP A 4 8.42 -15.40 8.34
C ASP A 4 7.91 -15.39 6.89
N TYR A 5 7.76 -14.20 6.30
CA TYR A 5 7.25 -14.01 4.93
C TYR A 5 8.05 -12.95 4.16
N ILE A 6 8.07 -13.10 2.83
CA ILE A 6 8.59 -12.11 1.89
C ILE A 6 7.47 -11.73 0.92
N VAL A 7 7.23 -10.42 0.76
CA VAL A 7 6.29 -9.86 -0.21
C VAL A 7 7.07 -9.04 -1.23
N ILE A 8 6.89 -9.33 -2.52
CA ILE A 8 7.55 -8.60 -3.60
C ILE A 8 6.57 -7.60 -4.21
N GLY A 9 6.93 -6.32 -4.14
CA GLY A 9 6.10 -5.18 -4.51
C GLY A 9 5.34 -4.59 -3.33
N ALA A 10 5.43 -3.26 -3.17
CA ALA A 10 4.74 -2.46 -2.16
C ALA A 10 3.54 -1.70 -2.73
N GLY A 11 2.93 -2.22 -3.80
CA GLY A 11 1.63 -1.75 -4.29
C GLY A 11 0.48 -2.19 -3.40
N LEU A 12 -0.75 -1.84 -3.79
CA LEU A 12 -1.96 -2.08 -2.99
C LEU A 12 -2.08 -3.53 -2.47
N SER A 13 -1.92 -4.52 -3.35
CA SER A 13 -1.99 -5.94 -2.97
C SER A 13 -0.90 -6.35 -1.99
N GLY A 14 0.34 -5.89 -2.23
CA GLY A 14 1.49 -6.22 -1.39
C GLY A 14 1.40 -5.59 0.00
N ALA A 15 0.99 -4.33 0.06
CA ALA A 15 0.76 -3.63 1.32
C ALA A 15 -0.36 -4.28 2.14
N VAL A 16 -1.49 -4.63 1.50
CA VAL A 16 -2.63 -5.28 2.17
C VAL A 16 -2.25 -6.65 2.72
N ILE A 17 -1.58 -7.51 1.94
CA ILE A 17 -1.23 -8.84 2.43
C ILE A 17 -0.18 -8.77 3.54
N ALA A 18 0.80 -7.87 3.43
CA ALA A 18 1.81 -7.68 4.46
C ALA A 18 1.19 -7.17 5.77
N GLU A 19 0.28 -6.19 5.71
CA GLU A 19 -0.47 -5.71 6.88
C GLU A 19 -1.22 -6.86 7.55
N ARG A 20 -2.00 -7.63 6.78
CA ARG A 20 -2.81 -8.74 7.31
C ARG A 20 -1.97 -9.82 7.98
N ILE A 21 -0.83 -10.18 7.38
CA ILE A 21 0.11 -11.14 7.98
C ILE A 21 0.69 -10.57 9.29
N ALA A 22 1.10 -9.31 9.29
CA ALA A 22 1.67 -8.68 10.47
C ALA A 22 0.65 -8.55 11.62
N THR A 23 -0.56 -8.08 11.33
CA THR A 23 -1.56 -7.72 12.35
C THR A 23 -2.43 -8.89 12.81
N LEU A 24 -2.83 -9.78 11.89
CA LEU A 24 -3.75 -10.87 12.22
C LEU A 24 -3.03 -12.17 12.57
N MET A 25 -1.83 -12.39 12.04
CA MET A 25 -1.06 -13.61 12.27
C MET A 25 0.12 -13.41 13.23
N ASN A 26 0.44 -12.15 13.58
CA ASN A 26 1.59 -11.78 14.40
C ASN A 26 2.92 -12.36 13.85
N ARG A 27 3.14 -12.18 12.55
CA ARG A 27 4.29 -12.70 11.80
C ARG A 27 5.09 -11.56 11.19
N THR A 28 6.39 -11.76 11.07
CA THR A 28 7.31 -10.77 10.48
C THR A 28 7.29 -10.86 8.95
N VAL A 29 7.21 -9.70 8.28
CA VAL A 29 7.16 -9.62 6.81
C VAL A 29 8.25 -8.70 6.31
N LEU A 30 9.03 -9.16 5.33
CA LEU A 30 9.90 -8.33 4.53
C LEU A 30 9.20 -7.95 3.23
N ILE A 31 8.98 -6.66 3.00
CA ILE A 31 8.49 -6.15 1.72
C ILE A 31 9.68 -5.65 0.90
N ILE A 32 9.80 -6.11 -0.34
CA ILE A 32 10.84 -5.67 -1.29
C ILE A 32 10.16 -4.94 -2.44
N GLU A 33 10.42 -3.64 -2.56
CA GLU A 33 9.95 -2.80 -3.66
C GLU A 33 11.13 -2.40 -4.54
N LYS A 34 10.96 -2.51 -5.85
CA LYS A 34 11.98 -2.14 -6.84
C LYS A 34 12.03 -0.63 -7.07
N ARG A 35 10.89 0.04 -6.93
CA ARG A 35 10.76 1.50 -7.06
C ARG A 35 11.31 2.21 -5.82
N ASN A 36 11.57 3.50 -5.95
CA ASN A 36 12.06 4.34 -4.85
C ASN A 36 10.94 4.84 -3.93
N HIS A 37 9.74 4.27 -4.04
CA HIS A 37 8.56 4.66 -3.28
C HIS A 37 7.60 3.47 -3.15
N ILE A 38 6.71 3.53 -2.15
CA ILE A 38 5.64 2.57 -1.93
C ILE A 38 4.38 2.93 -2.76
N GLY A 39 3.32 2.14 -2.67
CA GLY A 39 2.03 2.43 -3.30
C GLY A 39 1.89 1.93 -4.74
N GLY A 40 2.99 1.50 -5.38
CA GLY A 40 2.96 1.04 -6.76
C GLY A 40 2.48 2.16 -7.69
N ASN A 41 1.45 1.92 -8.50
CA ASN A 41 0.89 2.96 -9.37
C ASN A 41 0.03 3.97 -8.61
N CYS A 42 -0.47 3.63 -7.43
CA CYS A 42 -1.23 4.55 -6.57
C CYS A 42 -0.35 5.56 -5.83
N TYR A 43 0.96 5.59 -6.10
CA TYR A 43 1.87 6.56 -5.49
C TYR A 43 1.55 7.98 -5.95
N ASP A 44 1.45 8.87 -4.98
CA ASP A 44 1.38 10.30 -5.15
C ASP A 44 2.67 10.99 -4.70
N GLU A 45 2.92 12.17 -5.27
CA GLU A 45 4.04 13.01 -4.87
C GLU A 45 3.65 14.48 -5.02
N TYR A 46 4.32 15.36 -4.29
CA TYR A 46 4.20 16.79 -4.52
C TYR A 46 5.04 17.20 -5.73
N ASP A 47 4.46 17.97 -6.64
CA ASP A 47 5.19 18.58 -7.74
C ASP A 47 6.03 19.79 -7.28
N SER A 48 6.74 20.44 -8.22
CA SER A 48 7.57 21.61 -7.93
C SER A 48 6.79 22.84 -7.44
N HIS A 49 5.45 22.82 -7.55
CA HIS A 49 4.55 23.88 -7.11
C HIS A 49 3.84 23.53 -5.80
N GLY A 50 4.16 22.37 -5.19
CA GLY A 50 3.53 21.90 -3.97
C GLY A 50 2.11 21.36 -4.18
N VAL A 51 1.75 20.99 -5.41
CA VAL A 51 0.48 20.32 -5.72
C VAL A 51 0.67 18.81 -5.60
N LEU A 52 -0.22 18.14 -4.86
CA LEU A 52 -0.23 16.68 -4.77
C LEU A 52 -0.72 16.09 -6.08
N ILE A 53 0.10 15.27 -6.73
CA ILE A 53 -0.19 14.66 -8.03
C ILE A 53 -0.04 13.14 -7.98
N HIS A 54 -0.82 12.43 -8.81
CA HIS A 54 -0.64 11.00 -9.01
C HIS A 54 0.41 10.74 -10.09
N LYS A 55 1.59 10.27 -9.70
CA LYS A 55 2.75 10.09 -10.60
C LYS A 55 2.45 9.19 -11.81
N TYR A 56 1.58 8.20 -11.63
CA TYR A 56 1.25 7.19 -12.65
C TYR A 56 -0.17 7.34 -13.22
N GLY A 57 -0.71 8.56 -13.21
CA GLY A 57 -2.04 8.86 -13.72
C GLY A 57 -3.13 8.81 -12.64
N PRO A 58 -4.35 9.29 -12.95
CA PRO A 58 -5.40 9.42 -11.95
C PRO A 58 -5.84 8.08 -11.34
N HIS A 59 -5.81 7.97 -10.02
CA HIS A 59 -6.39 6.86 -9.27
C HIS A 59 -7.51 7.40 -8.38
N ILE A 60 -8.76 7.01 -8.68
CA ILE A 60 -9.94 7.38 -7.89
C ILE A 60 -10.46 6.11 -7.25
N PHE A 61 -10.49 6.07 -5.92
CA PHE A 61 -10.98 4.91 -5.21
C PHE A 61 -12.52 4.83 -5.31
N HIS A 62 -13.02 3.69 -5.78
CA HIS A 62 -14.45 3.36 -5.78
C HIS A 62 -14.65 1.87 -5.49
N THR A 63 -15.69 1.51 -4.74
CA THR A 63 -16.03 0.12 -4.41
C THR A 63 -17.49 0.01 -4.00
N ASP A 64 -18.18 -1.04 -4.45
CA ASP A 64 -19.56 -1.34 -4.03
C ASP A 64 -19.61 -2.26 -2.79
N MET A 65 -18.43 -2.66 -2.26
CA MET A 65 -18.31 -3.55 -1.10
C MET A 65 -18.35 -2.79 0.23
N ASP A 66 -19.41 -2.99 1.00
CA ASP A 66 -19.67 -2.31 2.28
C ASP A 66 -18.82 -2.83 3.46
N TYR A 67 -18.31 -4.06 3.39
CA TYR A 67 -17.51 -4.71 4.46
C TYR A 67 -16.09 -4.13 4.62
N LYS A 68 -15.62 -3.24 3.74
CA LYS A 68 -14.21 -2.83 3.71
C LYS A 68 -13.79 -1.79 4.75
N LYS A 69 -14.58 -1.46 5.77
CA LYS A 69 -14.26 -0.37 6.72
C LYS A 69 -12.87 -0.50 7.39
N ASN A 70 -12.38 -1.71 7.66
CA ASN A 70 -11.09 -1.92 8.34
C ASN A 70 -9.86 -2.01 7.43
N ILE A 71 -9.98 -2.48 6.18
CA ILE A 71 -8.84 -2.43 5.24
C ILE A 71 -8.78 -1.05 4.58
N LEU A 72 -9.94 -0.44 4.36
CA LEU A 72 -10.06 0.85 3.71
C LEU A 72 -9.56 1.97 4.62
N SER A 73 -9.80 1.91 5.93
CA SER A 73 -9.22 2.85 6.88
C SER A 73 -7.68 2.85 6.80
N PHE A 74 -7.06 1.66 6.78
CA PHE A 74 -5.62 1.52 6.58
C PHE A 74 -5.16 2.12 5.25
N LEU A 75 -5.85 1.79 4.15
CA LEU A 75 -5.48 2.22 2.79
C LEU A 75 -5.69 3.71 2.52
N ILE A 76 -6.62 4.38 3.22
CA ILE A 76 -6.83 5.83 3.11
C ILE A 76 -5.88 6.60 4.05
N SER A 77 -5.38 5.95 5.11
CA SER A 77 -4.48 6.58 6.09
C SER A 77 -2.98 6.44 5.77
N ALA A 78 -2.63 5.59 4.81
CA ALA A 78 -1.26 5.33 4.37
C ALA A 78 -0.92 6.19 3.15
#